data_AF-A0AAW4PSW1-F1
#
_entry.id   AF-A0AAW4PSW1-F1
#
_cell.length_a   1.000
_cell.length_b   1.000
_cell.length_c   1.000
_cell.angle_alpha   90.00
_cell.angle_beta   90.00
_cell.angle_gamma   90.00
#
_symmetry.space_group_name_H-M   'P 1'
#
loop_
_entity.id
_entity.type
_entity.pdbx_description
1 polymer ?
#
loop_
_entity_poly.entity_id
_entity_poly.type
_entity_poly.pdbx_seq_one_letter_code
_entity_poly.pdbx_strand_id
1 'polypeptide(L)'
;MTADDLIEAVRDDQQTELSRLGSSKTLYADTRGEMDPENVRAAAAAREQAAHDTFSAWADEGDGAAGDLFADAAEDAADRLDDVDADPADREFAMHDILDDLTGTVERLGGLVGWTLVDQKTKGQLTGFFTGQADPQTASTFRSAGNEVEALREDAADLLEETCADDADWETAEGAAVDVVAAAYDDYFETLEDLGVNPKPVC
;
A
#
# COMPACT_ATOMS: atom_id res chain seq x y z
N MET A 1 11.89 20.78 2.11
CA MET A 1 11.26 19.66 2.85
C MET A 1 12.33 18.61 3.13
N THR A 2 12.20 17.80 4.18
CA THR A 2 12.93 16.52 4.33
C THR A 2 12.01 15.35 3.99
N ALA A 3 12.54 14.13 3.93
CA ALA A 3 11.68 12.96 3.73
C ALA A 3 10.73 12.72 4.92
N ASP A 4 11.19 12.97 6.15
CA ASP A 4 10.35 12.96 7.34
C ASP A 4 9.21 13.99 7.24
N ASP A 5 9.52 15.23 6.82
CA ASP A 5 8.51 16.28 6.63
C ASP A 5 7.44 15.84 5.61
N LEU A 6 7.83 15.16 4.51
CA LEU A 6 6.91 14.63 3.50
C LEU A 6 5.99 13.57 4.11
N ILE A 7 6.54 12.59 4.84
CA ILE A 7 5.74 11.51 5.45
C ILE A 7 4.75 12.09 6.47
N GLU A 8 5.18 13.07 7.27
CA GLU A 8 4.32 13.77 8.20
C GLU A 8 3.21 14.55 7.47
N ALA A 9 3.54 15.28 6.42
CA ALA A 9 2.59 16.03 5.60
C ALA A 9 1.50 15.10 5.01
N VAL A 10 1.90 14.00 4.36
CA VAL A 10 0.95 13.03 3.80
C VAL A 10 0.07 12.42 4.90
N ARG A 11 0.63 12.10 6.08
CA ARG A 11 -0.14 11.55 7.19
C ARG A 11 -1.13 12.53 7.79
N ASP A 12 -0.78 13.81 7.85
CA ASP A 12 -1.63 14.86 8.37
C ASP A 12 -2.75 15.20 7.37
N ASP A 13 -2.42 15.33 6.09
CA ASP A 13 -3.39 15.63 5.04
C ASP A 13 -4.37 14.48 4.81
N GLN A 14 -3.89 13.23 4.83
CA GLN A 14 -4.70 12.03 4.64
C GLN A 14 -5.08 11.34 5.97
N GLN A 15 -5.09 12.08 7.09
CA GLN A 15 -5.29 11.50 8.42
C GLN A 15 -6.59 10.70 8.53
N THR A 16 -7.68 11.21 7.95
CA THR A 16 -8.99 10.57 8.09
C THR A 16 -9.08 9.32 7.23
N GLU A 17 -8.58 9.40 6.00
CA GLU A 17 -8.47 8.35 5.00
C GLU A 17 -7.65 7.19 5.56
N LEU A 18 -6.42 7.46 6.02
CA LEU A 18 -5.55 6.46 6.64
C LEU A 18 -6.15 5.86 7.92
N SER A 19 -6.95 6.64 8.67
CA SER A 19 -7.69 6.10 9.83
C SER A 19 -8.80 5.12 9.40
N ARG A 20 -9.49 5.38 8.29
CA ARG A 20 -10.53 4.50 7.74
C ARG A 20 -9.95 3.24 7.13
N LEU A 21 -8.89 3.39 6.32
CA LEU A 21 -8.10 2.31 5.74
C LEU A 21 -7.41 1.46 6.82
N GLY A 22 -7.13 2.03 7.99
CA GLY A 22 -6.66 1.32 9.18
C GLY A 22 -7.74 0.63 10.00
N SER A 23 -8.95 0.43 9.49
CA SER A 23 -10.04 -0.23 10.20
C SER A 23 -10.32 -1.64 9.68
N SER A 24 -11.01 -2.46 10.47
CA SER A 24 -11.37 -3.83 10.05
C SER A 24 -12.29 -3.87 8.84
N LYS A 25 -12.86 -2.73 8.42
CA LYS A 25 -13.66 -2.64 7.21
C LYS A 25 -12.83 -2.71 5.94
N THR A 26 -11.53 -2.46 5.98
CA THR A 26 -10.64 -2.61 4.82
C THR A 26 -10.65 -4.05 4.35
N LEU A 27 -10.49 -4.99 5.27
CA LEU A 27 -10.59 -6.42 4.94
C LEU A 27 -11.99 -6.79 4.42
N TYR A 28 -13.04 -6.20 5.01
CA TYR A 28 -14.41 -6.44 4.54
C TYR A 28 -14.64 -5.92 3.10
N ALA A 29 -14.05 -4.79 2.74
CA ALA A 29 -14.09 -4.26 1.38
C ALA A 29 -13.27 -5.15 0.43
N ASP A 30 -12.03 -5.48 0.79
CA ASP A 30 -11.13 -6.29 -0.02
C ASP A 30 -11.70 -7.68 -0.33
N THR A 31 -12.41 -8.29 0.62
CA THR A 31 -13.05 -9.60 0.43
C THR A 31 -14.49 -9.52 -0.07
N ARG A 32 -14.98 -8.32 -0.43
CA ARG A 32 -16.37 -8.07 -0.83
C ARG A 32 -17.40 -8.66 0.16
N GLY A 33 -17.06 -8.61 1.43
CA GLY A 33 -17.88 -9.03 2.56
C GLY A 33 -17.62 -10.45 3.07
N GLU A 34 -16.78 -11.24 2.41
CA GLU A 34 -16.46 -12.62 2.82
C GLU A 34 -15.31 -12.64 3.84
N MET A 35 -15.65 -12.63 5.13
CA MET A 35 -14.69 -12.45 6.24
C MET A 35 -14.18 -13.76 6.86
N ASP A 36 -14.14 -14.85 6.09
CA ASP A 36 -13.50 -16.08 6.54
C ASP A 36 -11.99 -16.11 6.19
N PRO A 37 -11.18 -16.96 6.86
CA PRO A 37 -9.73 -16.99 6.67
C PRO A 37 -9.24 -17.27 5.25
N GLU A 38 -9.99 -18.00 4.44
CA GLU A 38 -9.60 -18.35 3.06
C GLU A 38 -9.71 -17.12 2.18
N ASN A 39 -10.87 -16.46 2.19
CA ASN A 39 -11.11 -15.23 1.43
C ASN A 39 -10.19 -14.08 1.84
N VAL A 40 -9.90 -13.94 3.14
CA VAL A 40 -8.95 -12.92 3.62
C VAL A 40 -7.53 -13.18 3.12
N ARG A 41 -7.08 -14.44 3.04
CA ARG A 41 -5.77 -14.77 2.45
C ARG A 41 -5.75 -14.51 0.95
N ALA A 42 -6.79 -14.92 0.22
CA ALA A 42 -6.88 -14.69 -1.23
C ALA A 42 -6.86 -13.19 -1.57
N ALA A 43 -7.54 -12.36 -0.77
CA ALA A 43 -7.49 -10.90 -0.93
C ALA A 43 -6.11 -10.31 -0.57
N ALA A 44 -5.42 -10.85 0.44
CA ALA A 44 -4.05 -10.46 0.75
C ALA A 44 -3.09 -10.84 -0.40
N ALA A 45 -3.23 -12.04 -0.96
CA ALA A 45 -2.48 -12.49 -2.13
C ALA A 45 -2.72 -11.59 -3.35
N ALA A 46 -3.95 -11.13 -3.57
CA ALA A 46 -4.25 -10.15 -4.63
C ALA A 46 -3.51 -8.82 -4.43
N ARG A 47 -3.37 -8.33 -3.19
CA ARG A 47 -2.59 -7.12 -2.89
C ARG A 47 -1.10 -7.31 -3.20
N GLU A 48 -0.52 -8.45 -2.79
CA GLU A 48 0.89 -8.74 -3.09
C GLU A 48 1.15 -8.92 -4.58
N GLN A 49 0.24 -9.57 -5.31
CA GLN A 49 0.34 -9.71 -6.76
C GLN A 49 0.30 -8.35 -7.45
N ALA A 50 -0.65 -7.47 -7.08
CA ALA A 50 -0.72 -6.12 -7.65
C ALA A 50 0.55 -5.30 -7.37
N ALA A 51 1.11 -5.41 -6.16
CA ALA A 51 2.39 -4.78 -5.82
C ALA A 51 3.55 -5.31 -6.63
N HIS A 52 3.66 -6.64 -6.76
CA HIS A 52 4.69 -7.28 -7.59
C HIS A 52 4.60 -6.80 -9.04
N ASP A 53 3.40 -6.77 -9.62
CA ASP A 53 3.19 -6.38 -11.02
C ASP A 53 3.59 -4.91 -11.26
N THR A 54 3.11 -3.98 -10.41
CA THR A 54 3.45 -2.55 -10.51
C THR A 54 4.94 -2.32 -10.33
N PHE A 55 5.57 -2.88 -9.29
CA PHE A 55 6.98 -2.61 -8.99
C PHE A 55 7.92 -3.31 -9.98
N SER A 56 7.55 -4.46 -10.53
CA SER A 56 8.29 -5.09 -11.63
C SER A 56 8.29 -4.20 -12.87
N ALA A 57 7.14 -3.62 -13.23
CA ALA A 57 7.05 -2.70 -14.36
C ALA A 57 7.91 -1.44 -14.13
N TRP A 58 7.87 -0.87 -12.93
CA TRP A 58 8.73 0.26 -12.58
C TRP A 58 10.22 -0.07 -12.57
N ALA A 59 10.60 -1.28 -12.16
CA ALA A 59 11.98 -1.76 -12.19
C ALA A 59 12.49 -1.92 -13.63
N ASP A 60 11.66 -2.46 -14.54
CA ASP A 60 11.99 -2.64 -15.96
C ASP A 60 12.20 -1.29 -16.68
N GLU A 61 11.49 -0.25 -16.25
CA GLU A 61 11.56 1.10 -16.81
C GLU A 61 12.52 2.04 -16.08
N GLY A 62 12.90 1.68 -14.85
CA GLY A 62 13.75 2.45 -13.97
C GLY A 62 15.24 2.26 -14.25
N ASP A 63 16.04 3.20 -13.78
CA ASP A 63 17.50 3.15 -13.88
C ASP A 63 18.13 3.50 -12.52
N GLY A 64 19.33 2.96 -12.28
CA GLY A 64 20.12 3.27 -11.09
C GLY A 64 19.41 2.90 -9.79
N ALA A 65 19.66 3.66 -8.73
CA ALA A 65 19.17 3.34 -7.38
C ALA A 65 17.64 3.23 -7.29
N ALA A 66 16.90 4.00 -8.08
CA ALA A 66 15.44 3.90 -8.11
C ALA A 66 14.97 2.59 -8.78
N GLY A 67 15.58 2.21 -9.90
CA GLY A 67 15.30 0.93 -10.54
C GLY A 67 15.63 -0.25 -9.63
N ASP A 68 16.77 -0.20 -8.95
CA ASP A 68 17.19 -1.22 -7.98
C ASP A 68 16.18 -1.31 -6.81
N LEU A 69 15.76 -0.19 -6.22
CA LEU A 69 14.77 -0.16 -5.15
C LEU A 69 13.42 -0.76 -5.59
N PHE A 70 12.96 -0.47 -6.81
CA PHE A 70 11.71 -1.03 -7.33
C PHE A 70 11.83 -2.53 -7.62
N ALA A 71 13.01 -3.00 -8.04
CA ALA A 71 13.28 -4.43 -8.22
C ALA A 71 13.21 -5.16 -6.87
N ASP A 72 13.85 -4.61 -5.84
CA ASP A 72 13.81 -5.16 -4.47
C ASP A 72 12.36 -5.18 -3.94
N ALA A 73 11.60 -4.09 -4.13
CA ALA A 73 10.18 -4.03 -3.75
C ALA A 73 9.31 -5.08 -4.45
N ALA A 74 9.61 -5.38 -5.72
CA ALA A 74 8.91 -6.39 -6.51
C ALA A 74 9.26 -7.83 -6.06
N GLU A 75 10.52 -8.09 -5.71
CA GLU A 75 10.97 -9.37 -5.14
C GLU A 75 10.33 -9.59 -3.77
N ASP A 76 10.36 -8.58 -2.89
CA ASP A 76 9.72 -8.64 -1.57
C ASP A 76 8.21 -8.89 -1.67
N ALA A 77 7.53 -8.30 -2.65
CA ALA A 77 6.10 -8.57 -2.89
C ALA A 77 5.84 -10.00 -3.36
N ALA A 78 6.71 -10.57 -4.21
CA ALA A 78 6.62 -11.96 -4.63
C ALA A 78 6.86 -12.93 -3.46
N ASP A 79 7.86 -12.65 -2.61
CA ASP A 79 8.14 -13.43 -1.40
C ASP A 79 6.95 -13.40 -0.43
N ARG A 80 6.35 -12.22 -0.23
CA ARG A 80 5.12 -12.10 0.59
C ARG A 80 3.94 -12.84 -0.02
N LEU A 81 3.78 -12.83 -1.35
CA LEU A 81 2.75 -13.60 -2.03
C LEU A 81 2.91 -15.10 -1.78
N ASP A 82 4.13 -15.61 -1.89
CA ASP A 82 4.46 -17.01 -1.58
C ASP A 82 4.18 -17.34 -0.11
N ASP A 83 4.53 -16.44 0.81
CA ASP A 83 4.29 -16.57 2.26
C ASP A 83 2.80 -16.55 2.66
N VAL A 84 1.94 -15.89 1.87
CA VAL A 84 0.49 -15.91 2.08
C VAL A 84 -0.10 -17.30 1.79
N ASP A 85 0.52 -18.08 0.91
CA ASP A 85 0.13 -19.45 0.52
C ASP A 85 -1.35 -19.54 0.12
N ALA A 86 -1.78 -18.65 -0.78
CA ALA A 86 -3.13 -18.63 -1.35
C ALA A 86 -3.14 -18.13 -2.79
N ASP A 87 -4.08 -18.63 -3.59
CA ASP A 87 -4.33 -18.08 -4.92
C ASP A 87 -4.91 -16.64 -4.80
N PRO A 88 -4.38 -15.66 -5.55
CA PRO A 88 -4.92 -14.31 -5.59
C PRO A 88 -6.41 -14.28 -5.95
N ALA A 89 -7.19 -13.51 -5.19
CA ALA A 89 -8.57 -13.20 -5.54
C ALA A 89 -8.64 -12.35 -6.82
N ASP A 90 -9.77 -12.42 -7.52
CA ASP A 90 -10.10 -11.49 -8.62
C ASP A 90 -10.52 -10.13 -8.03
N ARG A 91 -9.52 -9.35 -7.61
CA ARG A 91 -9.66 -8.05 -6.95
C ARG A 91 -8.57 -7.10 -7.44
N GLU A 92 -9.01 -6.07 -8.15
CA GLU A 92 -8.18 -4.91 -8.52
C GLU A 92 -8.20 -3.89 -7.39
N PHE A 93 -7.17 -3.04 -7.26
CA PHE A 93 -7.10 -2.00 -6.23
C PHE A 93 -6.79 -0.66 -6.91
N ALA A 94 -7.69 0.33 -6.80
CA ALA A 94 -7.61 1.57 -7.59
C ALA A 94 -6.31 2.37 -7.39
N MET A 95 -5.65 2.20 -6.25
CA MET A 95 -4.32 2.78 -6.00
C MET A 95 -3.27 2.31 -7.01
N HIS A 96 -3.38 1.10 -7.57
CA HIS A 96 -2.46 0.60 -8.58
C HIS A 96 -2.70 1.25 -9.96
N ASP A 97 -3.93 1.66 -10.28
CA ASP A 97 -4.18 2.47 -11.48
C ASP A 97 -3.45 3.81 -11.40
N ILE A 98 -3.42 4.45 -10.22
CA ILE A 98 -2.65 5.67 -9.99
C ILE A 98 -1.15 5.41 -10.12
N LEU A 99 -0.63 4.34 -9.50
CA LEU A 99 0.79 3.99 -9.55
C LEU A 99 1.26 3.69 -10.99
N ASP A 100 0.44 3.01 -11.78
CA ASP A 100 0.76 2.67 -13.18
C ASP A 100 0.86 3.92 -14.07
N ASP A 101 0.12 4.99 -13.74
CA ASP A 101 0.18 6.27 -14.45
C ASP A 101 1.41 7.14 -14.07
N LEU A 102 2.13 6.81 -12.99
CA LEU A 102 3.32 7.57 -12.56
C LEU A 102 4.52 7.24 -13.45
N THR A 103 5.18 8.28 -13.97
CA THR A 103 6.29 8.11 -14.94
C THR A 103 7.60 8.73 -14.49
N GLY A 104 7.55 9.76 -13.64
CA GLY A 104 8.74 10.38 -13.07
C GLY A 104 9.31 9.57 -11.91
N THR A 105 10.64 9.56 -11.75
CA THR A 105 11.29 8.91 -10.60
C THR A 105 10.80 9.48 -9.27
N VAL A 106 10.72 10.81 -9.15
CA VAL A 106 10.21 11.49 -7.94
C VAL A 106 8.74 11.16 -7.69
N GLU A 107 7.92 11.14 -8.75
CA GLU A 107 6.50 10.72 -8.65
C GLU A 107 6.38 9.29 -8.12
N ARG A 108 7.12 8.34 -8.71
CA ARG A 108 7.10 6.93 -8.30
C ARG A 108 7.57 6.72 -6.87
N LEU A 109 8.63 7.41 -6.46
CA LEU A 109 9.11 7.33 -5.07
C LEU A 109 8.07 7.92 -4.09
N GLY A 110 7.42 9.03 -4.43
CA GLY A 110 6.31 9.56 -3.66
C GLY A 110 5.12 8.59 -3.60
N GLY A 111 4.73 8.03 -4.75
CA GLY A 111 3.68 7.02 -4.85
C GLY A 111 3.98 5.78 -4.01
N LEU A 112 5.24 5.32 -3.99
CA LEU A 112 5.69 4.21 -3.13
C LEU A 112 5.52 4.55 -1.64
N VAL A 113 5.86 5.77 -1.23
CA VAL A 113 5.60 6.24 0.15
C VAL A 113 4.11 6.21 0.48
N GLY A 114 3.24 6.69 -0.43
CA GLY A 114 1.78 6.60 -0.27
C GLY A 114 1.30 5.15 -0.15
N TRP A 115 1.77 4.27 -1.03
CA TRP A 115 1.44 2.84 -1.06
C TRP A 115 1.82 2.16 0.26
N THR A 116 3.04 2.36 0.76
CA THR A 116 3.52 1.75 2.01
C THR A 116 2.70 2.19 3.22
N LEU A 117 2.20 3.44 3.26
CA LEU A 117 1.32 3.92 4.33
C LEU A 117 -0.02 3.17 4.35
N VAL A 118 -0.61 2.93 3.18
CA VAL A 118 -1.86 2.15 3.05
C VAL A 118 -1.62 0.68 3.37
N ASP A 119 -0.56 0.10 2.82
CA ASP A 119 -0.31 -1.33 2.98
C ASP A 119 0.04 -1.68 4.43
N GLN A 120 0.86 -0.88 5.12
CA GLN A 120 1.16 -1.09 6.54
C GLN A 120 -0.12 -1.11 7.41
N LYS A 121 -1.12 -0.27 7.10
CA LYS A 121 -2.43 -0.30 7.78
C LYS A 121 -3.17 -1.61 7.55
N THR A 122 -3.17 -2.08 6.30
CA THR A 122 -3.82 -3.34 5.90
C THR A 122 -3.15 -4.55 6.55
N LYS A 123 -1.81 -4.61 6.56
CA LYS A 123 -1.03 -5.65 7.26
C LYS A 123 -1.31 -5.68 8.77
N GLY A 124 -1.52 -4.50 9.38
CA GLY A 124 -1.99 -4.39 10.75
C GLY A 124 -3.38 -5.03 10.98
N GLN A 125 -4.32 -4.83 10.04
CA GLN A 125 -5.63 -5.47 10.10
C GLN A 125 -5.57 -6.98 9.90
N LEU A 126 -4.78 -7.46 8.93
CA LEU A 126 -4.55 -8.90 8.70
C LEU A 126 -3.99 -9.56 9.95
N THR A 127 -2.97 -8.96 10.56
CA THR A 127 -2.40 -9.40 11.84
C THR A 127 -3.46 -9.52 12.93
N GLY A 128 -4.30 -8.49 13.09
CA GLY A 128 -5.39 -8.47 14.07
C GLY A 128 -6.45 -9.54 13.80
N PHE A 129 -6.83 -9.72 12.54
CA PHE A 129 -7.80 -10.72 12.10
C PHE A 129 -7.35 -12.14 12.45
N PHE A 130 -6.14 -12.55 12.02
CA PHE A 130 -5.64 -13.90 12.28
C PHE A 130 -5.34 -14.15 13.76
N THR A 131 -4.96 -13.11 14.51
CA THR A 131 -4.89 -13.19 15.98
C THR A 131 -6.26 -13.54 16.57
N GLY A 132 -7.33 -12.91 16.08
CA GLY A 132 -8.71 -13.20 16.48
C GLY A 132 -9.21 -14.58 16.06
N GLN A 133 -8.69 -15.14 14.96
CA GLN A 133 -8.98 -16.49 14.49
C GLN A 133 -8.19 -17.60 15.22
N ALA A 134 -7.39 -17.23 16.23
CA ALA A 134 -6.47 -18.14 16.91
C ALA A 134 -5.43 -18.78 15.97
N ASP A 135 -4.99 -18.03 14.96
CA ASP A 135 -3.92 -18.40 14.03
C ASP A 135 -2.70 -17.48 14.21
N PRO A 136 -1.91 -17.69 15.27
CA PRO A 136 -0.78 -16.81 15.61
C PRO A 136 0.38 -16.92 14.62
N GLN A 137 0.46 -17.99 13.83
CA GLN A 137 1.51 -18.16 12.81
C GLN A 137 1.26 -17.21 11.65
N THR A 138 0.06 -17.27 11.06
CA THR A 138 -0.34 -16.36 9.98
C THR A 138 -0.34 -14.90 10.45
N ALA A 139 -0.79 -14.64 11.68
CA ALA A 139 -0.70 -13.31 12.26
C ALA A 139 0.75 -12.82 12.44
N SER A 140 1.71 -13.71 12.63
CA SER A 140 3.13 -13.35 12.68
C SER A 140 3.67 -13.02 11.30
N THR A 141 3.31 -13.78 10.26
CA THR A 141 3.69 -13.51 8.87
C THR A 141 3.27 -12.10 8.47
N PHE A 142 2.00 -11.74 8.65
CA PHE A 142 1.53 -10.38 8.31
C PHE A 142 2.15 -9.28 9.18
N ARG A 143 2.56 -9.59 10.41
CA ARG A 143 3.28 -8.63 11.24
C ARG A 143 4.69 -8.37 10.71
N SER A 144 5.40 -9.42 10.27
CA SER A 144 6.72 -9.28 9.65
C SER A 144 6.62 -8.47 8.35
N ALA A 145 5.68 -8.83 7.48
CA ALA A 145 5.38 -8.10 6.25
C ALA A 145 5.12 -6.61 6.50
N GLY A 146 4.37 -6.26 7.55
CA GLY A 146 4.14 -4.86 7.91
C GLY A 146 5.40 -4.10 8.34
N ASN A 147 6.43 -4.78 8.87
CA ASN A 147 7.72 -4.15 9.19
C ASN A 147 8.60 -4.02 7.94
N GLU A 148 8.56 -4.99 7.02
CA GLU A 148 9.27 -4.93 5.73
C GLU A 148 8.76 -3.76 4.89
N VAL A 149 7.44 -3.57 4.82
CA VAL A 149 6.81 -2.42 4.14
C VAL A 149 7.19 -1.08 4.80
N GLU A 150 7.43 -1.07 6.10
CA GLU A 150 7.93 0.11 6.80
C GLU A 150 9.40 0.40 6.46
N ALA A 151 10.25 -0.62 6.39
CA ALA A 151 11.64 -0.47 5.95
C ALA A 151 11.72 0.02 4.50
N LEU A 152 10.91 -0.54 3.60
CA LEU A 152 10.82 -0.08 2.20
C LEU A 152 10.42 1.41 2.10
N ARG A 153 9.55 1.88 3.00
CA ARG A 153 9.21 3.31 3.07
C ARG A 153 10.40 4.16 3.48
N GLU A 154 11.21 3.70 4.43
CA GLU A 154 12.43 4.38 4.86
C GLU A 154 13.44 4.44 3.71
N ASP A 155 13.63 3.34 2.96
CA ASP A 155 14.52 3.31 1.80
C ASP A 155 14.05 4.27 0.67
N ALA A 156 12.74 4.32 0.40
CA ALA A 156 12.15 5.25 -0.56
C ALA A 156 12.32 6.72 -0.12
N ALA A 157 12.15 6.99 1.18
CA ALA A 157 12.34 8.29 1.80
C ALA A 157 13.80 8.77 1.69
N ASP A 158 14.76 7.91 2.02
CA ASP A 158 16.18 8.20 1.88
C ASP A 158 16.54 8.52 0.41
N LEU A 159 16.01 7.75 -0.54
CA LEU A 159 16.25 8.00 -1.96
C LEU A 159 15.58 9.30 -2.47
N LEU A 160 14.44 9.71 -1.89
CA LEU A 160 13.86 11.03 -2.15
C LEU A 160 14.78 12.15 -1.68
N GLU A 161 15.44 12.02 -0.51
CA GLU A 161 16.41 13.03 -0.05
C GLU A 161 17.59 13.19 -1.02
N GLU A 162 18.00 12.11 -1.67
CA GLU A 162 19.07 12.14 -2.67
C GLU A 162 18.60 12.67 -4.04
N THR A 163 17.33 12.45 -4.39
CA THR A 163 16.80 12.73 -5.73
C THR A 163 16.18 14.13 -5.85
N CYS A 164 15.47 14.61 -4.82
CA CYS A 164 14.82 15.91 -4.83
C CYS A 164 15.84 17.05 -4.77
N ALA A 165 15.86 17.90 -5.79
CA ALA A 165 16.77 19.04 -5.90
C ALA A 165 16.17 20.33 -5.33
N ASP A 166 14.85 20.49 -5.39
CA ASP A 166 14.14 21.69 -4.92
C ASP A 166 12.74 21.38 -4.39
N ASP A 167 12.05 22.43 -3.92
CA ASP A 167 10.72 22.29 -3.32
C ASP A 167 9.66 21.74 -4.30
N ALA A 168 9.83 21.91 -5.62
CA ALA A 168 8.87 21.38 -6.59
C ALA A 168 8.97 19.85 -6.75
N ASP A 169 10.16 19.28 -6.58
CA ASP A 169 10.32 17.82 -6.52
C ASP A 169 9.60 17.24 -5.29
N TRP A 170 9.76 17.91 -4.16
CA TRP A 170 9.08 17.56 -2.92
C TRP A 170 7.55 17.64 -3.03
N GLU A 171 7.01 18.73 -3.59
CA GLU A 171 5.57 18.87 -3.87
C GLU A 171 5.07 17.79 -4.83
N THR A 172 5.90 17.37 -5.80
CA THR A 172 5.56 16.30 -6.75
C THR A 172 5.46 14.94 -6.05
N ALA A 173 6.43 14.61 -5.19
CA ALA A 173 6.40 13.36 -4.43
C ALA A 173 5.24 13.30 -3.43
N GLU A 174 4.98 14.41 -2.72
CA GLU A 174 3.86 14.52 -1.79
C GLU A 174 2.52 14.37 -2.51
N GLY A 175 2.33 15.05 -3.65
CA GLY A 175 1.12 14.93 -4.47
C GLY A 175 0.86 13.50 -4.93
N ALA A 176 1.89 12.81 -5.42
CA ALA A 176 1.77 11.40 -5.82
C ALA A 176 1.41 10.49 -4.64
N ALA A 177 2.01 10.71 -3.47
CA ALA A 177 1.68 9.95 -2.26
C ALA A 177 0.22 10.16 -1.83
N VAL A 178 -0.25 11.41 -1.86
CA VAL A 178 -1.64 11.79 -1.55
C VAL A 178 -2.62 11.14 -2.51
N ASP A 179 -2.35 11.20 -3.82
CA ASP A 179 -3.23 10.63 -4.86
C ASP A 179 -3.38 9.10 -4.68
N VAL A 180 -2.29 8.40 -4.33
CA VAL A 180 -2.32 6.95 -4.05
C VAL A 180 -3.20 6.63 -2.84
N VAL A 181 -3.07 7.39 -1.75
CA VAL A 181 -3.88 7.19 -0.54
C VAL A 181 -5.35 7.51 -0.80
N ALA A 182 -5.63 8.59 -1.52
CA ALA A 182 -6.99 9.00 -1.89
C ALA A 182 -7.67 7.93 -2.75
N ALA A 183 -6.99 7.40 -3.77
CA ALA A 183 -7.53 6.33 -4.61
C ALA A 183 -7.82 5.04 -3.81
N ALA A 184 -6.95 4.68 -2.86
CA ALA A 184 -7.22 3.56 -1.96
C ALA A 184 -8.46 3.80 -1.09
N TYR A 185 -8.65 5.03 -0.60
CA TYR A 185 -9.81 5.40 0.19
C TYR A 185 -11.10 5.38 -0.62
N ASP A 186 -11.09 5.93 -1.84
CA ASP A 186 -12.27 5.98 -2.72
C ASP A 186 -12.74 4.55 -3.07
N ASP A 187 -11.82 3.66 -3.45
CA ASP A 187 -12.12 2.25 -3.71
C ASP A 187 -12.68 1.52 -2.47
N TYR A 188 -12.11 1.78 -1.29
CA TYR A 188 -12.67 1.32 -0.01
C TYR A 188 -14.09 1.84 0.23
N PHE A 189 -14.33 3.13 -0.02
CA PHE A 189 -15.61 3.79 0.23
C PHE A 189 -16.69 3.26 -0.71
N GLU A 190 -16.41 3.25 -2.02
CA GLU A 190 -17.31 2.76 -3.06
C GLU A 190 -17.65 1.29 -2.87
N THR A 191 -16.63 0.45 -2.60
CA THR A 191 -16.86 -0.98 -2.34
C THR A 191 -17.77 -1.19 -1.13
N LEU A 192 -17.59 -0.41 -0.06
CA LEU A 192 -18.47 -0.51 1.11
C LEU A 192 -19.90 -0.04 0.81
N GLU A 193 -20.08 1.04 0.05
CA GLU A 193 -21.41 1.49 -0.37
C GLU A 193 -22.14 0.44 -1.20
N ASP A 194 -21.43 -0.20 -2.14
CA ASP A 194 -21.97 -1.29 -2.96
C ASP A 194 -22.39 -2.51 -2.13
N LEU A 195 -21.68 -2.77 -1.03
CA LEU A 195 -22.03 -3.81 -0.04
C LEU A 195 -23.15 -3.37 0.93
N GLY A 196 -23.70 -2.16 0.78
CA GLY A 196 -24.76 -1.62 1.63
C GLY A 196 -24.29 -1.16 3.01
N VAL A 197 -22.97 -1.02 3.20
CA VAL A 197 -22.38 -0.37 4.36
C VAL A 197 -22.33 1.13 4.07
N ASN A 198 -22.73 1.98 5.01
CA ASN A 198 -22.65 3.43 4.85
C ASN A 198 -21.40 3.96 5.59
N PRO A 199 -20.19 3.92 4.98
CA PRO A 199 -19.01 4.55 5.55
C PRO A 199 -19.24 6.05 5.68
N LYS A 200 -18.68 6.67 6.72
CA LYS A 200 -18.74 8.12 6.83
C LYS A 200 -17.84 8.72 5.75
N PRO A 201 -18.34 9.63 4.90
CA PRO A 201 -17.50 10.31 3.92
C PRO A 201 -16.40 11.09 4.64
N VAL A 202 -15.21 11.17 4.02
CA VAL A 202 -14.23 12.19 4.36
C VAL A 202 -14.62 13.48 3.62
N CYS A 203 -14.49 14.62 4.29
CA CYS A 203 -14.81 15.93 3.74
C CYS A 203 -13.55 16.63 3.28
#